data_AF-A0A1Z8WTI1-F1
#
_entry.id   AF-A0A1Z8WTI1-F1
#
_cell.length_a   1.000
_cell.length_b   1.000
_cell.length_c   1.000
_cell.angle_alpha   90.00
_cell.angle_beta   90.00
_cell.angle_gamma   90.00
#
_symmetry.space_group_name_H-M   'P 1'
#
loop_
_entity.id
_entity.type
_entity.pdbx_description
1 polymer ?
#
loop_
_entity_poly.entity_id
_entity_poly.type
_entity_poly.pdbx_seq_one_letter_code
_entity_poly.pdbx_strand_id
1 'polypeptide(L)'
;MTAFTKENLVKHGCYVMYVTAENPRGRFVARFKRGRSGIATFMTHLRKKWTIEDYFAEEAAGLAPLQIVAKTDYLQPHIKKELKREGYPLTTAGKKQLIRDQVKAWEARQEAKK
;
A
#
# COMPACT_ATOMS: atom_id res chain seq x y z
N MET A 1 3.80 17.32 14.09
CA MET A 1 2.98 16.61 13.08
C MET A 1 3.08 17.29 11.74
N THR A 2 4.20 17.02 11.05
CA THR A 2 4.40 17.48 9.68
C THR A 2 3.74 16.51 8.71
N ALA A 3 2.90 17.02 7.80
CA ALA A 3 2.27 16.21 6.77
C ALA A 3 3.20 15.99 5.57
N PHE A 4 3.01 14.89 4.84
CA PHE A 4 3.67 14.74 3.55
C PHE A 4 3.12 15.76 2.54
N THR A 5 4.00 16.43 1.80
CA THR A 5 3.64 17.37 0.73
C THR A 5 4.07 16.86 -0.65
N LYS A 6 3.75 17.61 -1.70
CA LYS A 6 4.24 17.29 -3.06
C LYS A 6 5.73 17.59 -3.24
N GLU A 7 6.26 18.59 -2.53
CA GLU A 7 7.70 18.90 -2.61
C GLU A 7 8.53 17.84 -1.90
N ASN A 8 8.06 17.36 -0.74
CA ASN A 8 8.85 16.46 0.10
C ASN A 8 8.74 14.99 -0.33
N LEU A 9 7.63 14.56 -0.94
CA LEU A 9 7.51 13.20 -1.50
C LEU A 9 7.94 13.18 -2.96
N VAL A 10 9.14 12.65 -3.21
CA VAL A 10 9.71 12.56 -4.55
C VAL A 10 9.77 11.11 -5.00
N LYS A 11 9.42 10.87 -6.26
CA LYS A 11 9.59 9.56 -6.89
C LYS A 11 10.93 9.52 -7.65
N HIS A 12 11.74 8.51 -7.38
CA HIS A 12 12.96 8.21 -8.13
C HIS A 12 12.83 6.83 -8.76
N GLY A 13 12.34 6.79 -10.01
CA GLY A 13 12.09 5.55 -10.74
C GLY A 13 11.04 4.67 -10.07
N CYS A 14 11.49 3.61 -9.38
CA CYS A 14 10.64 2.67 -8.64
C CYS A 14 10.66 2.91 -7.12
N TYR A 15 11.37 3.94 -6.66
CA TYR A 15 11.47 4.31 -5.26
C TYR A 15 10.63 5.56 -4.99
N VAL A 16 10.02 5.60 -3.83
CA VAL A 16 9.41 6.80 -3.24
C VAL A 16 10.33 7.19 -2.08
N MET A 17 10.77 8.44 -2.09
CA MET A 17 11.71 9.01 -1.15
C MET A 17 11.09 10.26 -0.51
N TYR A 18 11.41 10.49 0.75
CA TYR A 18 11.09 11.71 1.49
C TYR A 18 12.32 12.61 1.51
N VAL A 19 12.28 13.72 0.78
CA VAL A 19 13.40 14.66 0.63
C VAL A 19 13.16 15.87 1.53
N THR A 20 14.22 16.33 2.18
CA THR A 20 14.23 17.58 2.95
C THR A 20 15.44 18.42 2.54
N ALA A 21 15.44 19.71 2.88
CA ALA A 21 16.59 20.58 2.63
C ALA A 21 17.88 20.05 3.29
N GLU A 22 17.74 19.44 4.47
CA GLU A 22 18.84 18.83 5.23
C GLU A 22 19.31 17.50 4.65
N ASN A 23 18.41 16.73 4.03
CA ASN A 23 18.71 15.46 3.40
C ASN A 23 18.26 15.44 1.93
N PRO A 24 19.10 15.99 1.02
CA PRO A 24 18.78 16.08 -0.40
C PRO A 24 18.80 14.71 -1.10
N ARG A 25 19.43 13.68 -0.51
CA ARG A 25 19.39 12.30 -1.02
C ARG A 25 18.05 11.61 -0.74
N GLY A 26 17.29 12.14 0.21
CA GLY A 26 16.00 11.63 0.65
C GLY A 26 16.09 10.39 1.52
N ARG A 27 15.13 10.25 2.43
CA ARG A 27 14.89 9.04 3.23
C ARG A 27 13.98 8.08 2.47
N PHE A 28 14.26 6.79 2.56
CA PHE A 28 13.44 5.76 1.91
C PHE A 28 12.02 5.72 2.50
N VAL A 29 11.01 5.64 1.63
CA VAL A 29 9.60 5.47 2.01
C VAL A 29 9.06 4.15 1.48
N ALA A 30 9.15 3.91 0.18
CA ALA A 30 8.63 2.68 -0.42
C ALA A 30 9.31 2.30 -1.73
N ARG A 31 9.33 1.00 -2.05
CA ARG A 31 9.82 0.46 -3.32
C ARG A 31 8.73 -0.31 -4.07
N PHE A 32 8.52 0.04 -5.33
CA PHE A 32 7.56 -0.60 -6.23
C PHE A 32 8.29 -1.49 -7.26
N LYS A 33 8.61 -2.72 -6.88
CA LYS A 33 9.43 -3.65 -7.69
C LYS A 33 8.79 -4.06 -9.02
N ARG A 34 7.47 -4.34 -9.04
CA ARG A 34 6.77 -4.97 -10.18
C ARG A 34 5.96 -4.00 -11.04
N GLY A 35 6.21 -2.69 -10.95
CA GLY A 35 5.55 -1.70 -11.80
C GLY A 35 5.20 -0.41 -11.08
N ARG A 36 4.98 0.65 -11.85
CA ARG A 36 4.82 2.03 -11.35
C ARG A 36 3.37 2.49 -11.17
N SER A 37 2.39 1.67 -11.58
CA SER A 37 0.96 2.03 -11.63
C SER A 37 0.36 2.37 -10.26
N GLY A 38 0.94 1.87 -9.16
CA GLY A 38 0.48 2.15 -7.79
C GLY A 38 1.12 3.36 -7.09
N ILE A 39 2.18 3.95 -7.67
CA ILE A 39 2.99 4.96 -6.97
C ILE A 39 2.17 6.24 -6.70
N ALA A 40 1.47 6.75 -7.72
CA ALA A 40 0.73 8.00 -7.59
C ALA A 40 -0.42 7.92 -6.57
N THR A 41 -1.14 6.78 -6.54
CA THR A 41 -2.22 6.56 -5.57
C THR A 41 -1.69 6.37 -4.16
N PHE A 42 -0.55 5.68 -4.01
CA PHE A 42 0.14 5.53 -2.73
C PHE A 42 0.62 6.88 -2.18
N MET A 43 1.31 7.70 -2.97
CA MET A 43 1.75 9.03 -2.55
C MET A 43 0.56 9.93 -2.20
N THR A 44 -0.55 9.84 -2.93
CA THR A 44 -1.77 10.61 -2.61
C THR A 44 -2.40 10.15 -1.32
N HIS A 45 -2.36 8.86 -1.01
CA HIS A 45 -2.84 8.31 0.24
C HIS A 45 -2.00 8.78 1.44
N LEU A 46 -0.67 8.70 1.33
CA LEU A 46 0.25 9.18 2.37
C LEU A 46 -0.02 10.64 2.73
N ARG A 47 -0.12 11.52 1.73
CA ARG A 47 -0.40 12.95 1.95
C ARG A 47 -1.73 13.23 2.64
N LYS A 48 -2.72 12.33 2.53
CA LYS A 48 -4.07 12.54 3.08
C LYS A 48 -4.25 11.93 4.47
N LYS A 49 -3.50 10.89 4.82
CA LYS A 49 -3.79 10.04 5.98
C LYS A 49 -2.63 9.89 6.95
N TRP A 50 -1.41 10.26 6.56
CA TRP A 50 -0.21 10.03 7.34
C TRP A 50 0.55 11.32 7.61
N THR A 51 1.02 11.46 8.84
CA THR A 51 2.09 12.39 9.17
C THR A 51 3.44 11.70 8.94
N ILE A 52 4.49 12.50 8.76
CA ILE A 52 5.86 12.01 8.55
C ILE A 52 6.34 11.25 9.79
N GLU A 53 6.08 11.80 10.97
CA GLU A 53 6.47 11.26 12.27
C GLU A 53 5.83 9.87 12.49
N ASP A 54 4.51 9.76 12.31
CA ASP A 54 3.79 8.50 12.52
C ASP A 54 4.21 7.43 11.52
N TYR A 55 4.40 7.82 10.25
CA TYR A 55 4.82 6.88 9.22
C TYR A 55 6.19 6.28 9.51
N PHE A 56 7.15 7.12 9.91
CA PHE A 56 8.50 6.66 10.22
C PHE A 56 8.61 5.97 11.57
N ALA A 57 7.71 6.22 12.52
CA ALA A 57 7.61 5.44 13.74
C ALA A 57 7.18 3.99 13.44
N GLU A 58 6.21 3.81 12.55
CA GLU A 58 5.76 2.48 12.11
C GLU A 58 6.82 1.74 11.26
N GLU A 59 7.58 2.49 10.46
CA GLU A 59 8.74 1.97 9.73
C GLU A 59 9.86 1.52 10.69
N ALA A 60 10.15 2.31 11.73
CA ALA A 60 11.11 1.96 12.77
C ALA A 60 10.68 0.72 13.58
N ALA A 61 9.38 0.47 13.70
CA ALA A 61 8.83 -0.77 14.26
C ALA A 61 9.01 -1.99 13.32
N GLY A 62 9.61 -1.82 12.15
CA GLY A 62 9.93 -2.90 11.20
C GLY A 62 8.76 -3.27 10.28
N LEU A 63 7.69 -2.46 10.22
CA LEU A 63 6.57 -2.75 9.34
C LEU A 63 6.89 -2.40 7.88
N ALA A 64 6.47 -3.26 6.96
CA ALA A 64 6.61 -2.98 5.54
C ALA A 64 5.69 -1.80 5.13
N PRO A 65 6.10 -0.96 4.16
CA PRO A 65 5.32 0.20 3.70
C PRO A 65 3.85 -0.12 3.34
N LEU A 66 3.60 -1.32 2.80
CA LEU A 66 2.25 -1.77 2.47
C LEU A 66 1.41 -2.11 3.70
N GLN A 67 2.02 -2.65 4.76
CA GLN A 67 1.36 -2.95 6.03
C GLN A 67 1.00 -1.66 6.76
N ILE A 68 1.90 -0.67 6.73
CA ILE A 68 1.67 0.66 7.32
C ILE A 68 0.42 1.27 6.71
N VAL A 69 0.37 1.44 5.39
CA VAL A 69 -0.79 2.07 4.73
C VAL A 69 -2.07 1.23 4.81
N ALA A 70 -1.96 -0.10 4.96
CA ALA A 70 -3.12 -0.97 5.16
C ALA A 70 -3.88 -0.67 6.47
N LYS A 71 -3.22 -0.13 7.50
CA LYS A 71 -3.87 0.35 8.74
C LYS A 71 -4.89 1.46 8.49
N THR A 72 -4.70 2.21 7.41
CA THR A 72 -5.54 3.35 7.00
C THR A 72 -6.44 3.04 5.81
N ASP A 73 -6.80 1.78 5.63
CA ASP A 73 -7.67 1.28 4.55
C ASP A 73 -7.15 1.55 3.12
N TYR A 74 -5.83 1.64 2.94
CA TYR A 74 -5.26 1.73 1.60
C TYR A 74 -5.50 0.44 0.81
N LEU A 75 -6.07 0.59 -0.39
CA LEU A 75 -6.24 -0.48 -1.36
C LEU A 75 -5.49 -0.17 -2.65
N GLN A 76 -4.71 -1.14 -3.11
CA GLN A 76 -4.00 -1.06 -4.38
C GLN A 76 -4.99 -1.04 -5.56
N PRO A 77 -4.68 -0.34 -6.67
CA PRO A 77 -5.60 -0.18 -7.80
C PRO A 77 -6.11 -1.49 -8.41
N HIS A 78 -5.25 -2.50 -8.55
CA HIS A 78 -5.66 -3.79 -9.11
C HIS A 78 -6.60 -4.54 -8.17
N ILE A 79 -6.38 -4.48 -6.85
CA ILE A 79 -7.30 -5.05 -5.84
C ILE A 79 -8.65 -4.34 -5.89
N LYS A 80 -8.68 -3.00 -6.04
CA LYS A 80 -9.95 -2.27 -6.20
C LYS A 80 -10.72 -2.74 -7.44
N LYS A 81 -10.02 -2.99 -8.56
CA LYS A 81 -10.62 -3.53 -9.78
C LYS A 81 -11.17 -4.94 -9.55
N GLU A 82 -10.40 -5.79 -8.87
CA GLU A 82 -10.79 -7.15 -8.56
C GLU A 82 -12.02 -7.20 -7.64
N LEU A 83 -11.99 -6.46 -6.52
CA LEU A 83 -13.15 -6.36 -5.62
C LEU A 83 -14.40 -5.87 -6.34
N LYS A 84 -14.27 -4.88 -7.23
CA LYS A 84 -15.41 -4.40 -8.04
C LYS A 84 -15.93 -5.46 -9.01
N ARG A 85 -15.05 -6.26 -9.63
CA ARG A 85 -15.43 -7.32 -10.57
C ARG A 85 -16.14 -8.47 -9.86
N GLU A 86 -15.66 -8.84 -8.68
CA GLU A 86 -16.18 -9.96 -7.89
C GLU A 86 -17.36 -9.56 -6.97
N GLY A 87 -17.74 -8.28 -6.94
CA GLY A 87 -18.90 -7.78 -6.18
C GLY A 87 -18.65 -7.54 -4.67
N TYR A 88 -17.38 -7.49 -4.24
CA TYR A 88 -17.04 -7.27 -2.82
C TYR A 88 -16.93 -5.78 -2.45
N PRO A 89 -17.10 -5.44 -1.16
CA PRO A 89 -16.87 -4.09 -0.67
C PRO A 89 -15.44 -3.61 -0.96
N LEU A 90 -15.29 -2.35 -1.39
CA LEU A 90 -14.00 -1.70 -1.66
C LEU A 90 -13.27 -1.28 -0.38
N THR A 91 -13.13 -2.21 0.57
CA THR A 91 -12.48 -2.03 1.86
C THR A 91 -11.39 -3.07 2.09
N THR A 92 -10.52 -2.86 3.08
CA THR A 92 -9.53 -3.89 3.46
C THR A 92 -10.20 -5.18 3.95
N ALA A 93 -11.36 -5.06 4.60
CA ALA A 93 -12.19 -6.20 4.99
C ALA A 93 -12.69 -6.98 3.77
N GLY A 94 -13.19 -6.29 2.73
CA GLY A 94 -13.61 -6.93 1.48
C GLY A 94 -12.47 -7.69 0.80
N LYS A 95 -11.25 -7.13 0.82
CA LYS A 95 -10.05 -7.84 0.36
C LYS A 95 -9.79 -9.13 1.14
N LYS A 96 -9.91 -9.12 2.47
CA LYS A 96 -9.72 -10.33 3.29
C LYS A 96 -10.78 -11.39 2.97
N GLN A 97 -12.02 -10.97 2.75
CA GLN A 97 -13.10 -11.89 2.41
C GLN A 97 -12.87 -12.55 1.05
N LEU A 98 -12.54 -11.77 0.02
CA LEU A 98 -12.20 -12.30 -1.31
C LEU A 98 -11.08 -13.35 -1.23
N ILE A 99 -10.02 -13.09 -0.47
CA ILE A 99 -8.91 -14.03 -0.32
C ILE A 99 -9.37 -15.33 0.36
N ARG A 100 -10.21 -15.24 1.42
CA ARG A 100 -10.75 -16.43 2.10
C ARG A 100 -11.60 -17.27 1.15
N ASP A 101 -12.47 -16.63 0.38
CA ASP A 101 -13.36 -17.32 -0.56
C ASP A 101 -12.55 -17.99 -1.69
N GLN A 102 -11.51 -17.34 -2.19
CA GLN A 102 -10.58 -17.91 -3.17
C GLN A 102 -9.80 -19.11 -2.61
N VAL A 103 -9.31 -19.04 -1.37
CA VAL A 103 -8.62 -20.16 -0.70
C VAL A 103 -9.57 -21.33 -0.52
N LYS A 104 -10.79 -21.10 -0.01
CA LYS A 104 -11.81 -22.15 0.15
C LYS A 104 -12.16 -22.82 -1.17
N ALA A 105 -12.32 -22.04 -2.25
CA ALA A 105 -12.57 -22.58 -3.58
C ALA A 105 -11.37 -23.37 -4.14
N TRP A 106 -10.15 -22.97 -3.80
CA TRP A 106 -8.94 -23.72 -4.18
C TRP A 106 -8.84 -25.04 -3.41
N GLU A 107 -9.10 -25.05 -2.10
CA GLU A 107 -9.10 -26.26 -1.25
C GLU A 107 -10.10 -27.30 -1.78
N ALA A 108 -11.34 -26.90 -2.05
CA ALA A 108 -12.37 -27.79 -2.63
C ALA A 108 -11.95 -28.39 -3.99
N ARG A 109 -11.19 -27.64 -4.80
CA ARG A 109 -10.64 -28.14 -6.07
C ARG A 109 -9.49 -29.13 -5.87
N GLN A 110 -8.70 -28.99 -4.80
CA GLN A 110 -7.66 -29.96 -4.46
C GLN A 110 -8.27 -31.25 -3.93
N GLU A 111 -9.30 -31.17 -3.09
CA GLU A 111 -10.03 -32.33 -2.59
C GLU A 111 -10.69 -33.11 -3.73
N ALA A 112 -11.31 -32.43 -4.71
CA ALA A 112 -11.92 -33.09 -5.87
C ALA A 112 -10.92 -33.75 -6.84
N LYS A 113 -9.61 -33.48 -6.70
CA LYS A 113 -8.54 -34.09 -7.50
C LYS A 113 -7.88 -35.28 -6.80
N LYS A 114 -8.16 -35.48 -5.52
CA LYS A 114 -7.62 -36.56 -4.69
C LYS A 114 -8.56 -37.75 -4.71
#